data_AF-A0A944GJ79-F1
#
_entry.id   AF-A0A944GJ79-F1
#
_cell.length_a   1.000
_cell.length_b   1.000
_cell.length_c   1.000
_cell.angle_alpha   90.00
_cell.angle_beta   90.00
_cell.angle_gamma   90.00
#
_symmetry.space_group_name_H-M   'P 1'
#
loop_
_entity.id
_entity.type
_entity.pdbx_description
1 polymer ?
#
loop_
_entity_poly.entity_id
_entity_poly.type
_entity_poly.pdbx_seq_one_letter_code
_entity_poly.pdbx_strand_id
1 'polypeptide(L)'
;MAKKRRTRSYNKKSIIKTVAFTAFMIVCILVAVLPNAPTWGDISKWTKVNSGVVEKEGNFYVHFIDVGQADCILMTCGDKAIMIDAGETDSYKTIASYLTINNVKKLDYLILTHAHADHI
;
A
#
# COMPACT_ATOMS: atom_id res chain seq x y z
N MET A 1 -57.77 -32.64 -44.91
CA MET A 1 -57.38 -32.31 -43.52
C MET A 1 -56.06 -31.53 -43.53
N ALA A 2 -56.06 -30.25 -43.15
CA ALA A 2 -54.87 -29.40 -43.17
C ALA A 2 -54.16 -29.39 -41.80
N LYS A 3 -52.89 -29.82 -41.77
CA LYS A 3 -52.06 -29.89 -40.56
C LYS A 3 -51.58 -28.49 -40.18
N LYS A 4 -52.18 -27.90 -39.14
CA LYS A 4 -51.79 -26.60 -38.58
C LYS A 4 -50.32 -26.65 -38.09
N ARG A 5 -49.40 -25.99 -38.80
CA ARG A 5 -48.01 -25.83 -38.37
C ARG A 5 -47.96 -24.97 -37.10
N ARG A 6 -47.62 -25.58 -35.96
CA ARG A 6 -47.28 -24.88 -34.72
C ARG A 6 -45.98 -24.10 -34.96
N THR A 7 -46.06 -22.79 -35.11
CA THR A 7 -44.88 -21.91 -35.10
C THR A 7 -44.37 -21.80 -33.68
N ARG A 8 -43.12 -22.22 -33.44
CA ARG A 8 -42.43 -22.13 -32.15
C ARG A 8 -42.25 -20.65 -31.82
N SER A 9 -43.11 -20.10 -30.97
CA SER A 9 -43.06 -18.70 -30.55
C SER A 9 -41.79 -18.47 -29.74
N TYR A 10 -40.75 -17.98 -30.40
CA TYR A 10 -39.46 -17.72 -29.78
C TYR A 10 -39.59 -16.45 -28.91
N ASN A 11 -39.13 -16.51 -27.67
CA ASN A 11 -39.20 -15.38 -26.74
C ASN A 11 -38.23 -14.28 -27.20
N LYS A 12 -38.72 -13.39 -28.08
CA LYS A 12 -37.97 -12.30 -28.74
C LYS A 12 -37.15 -11.47 -27.75
N LYS A 13 -37.65 -11.25 -26.54
CA LYS A 13 -36.97 -10.54 -25.44
C LYS A 13 -35.71 -11.26 -24.93
N SER A 14 -35.70 -12.59 -24.89
CA SER A 14 -34.55 -13.39 -24.45
C SER A 14 -33.44 -13.38 -25.49
N ILE A 15 -33.80 -13.49 -26.78
CA ILE A 15 -32.82 -13.40 -27.89
C ILE A 15 -32.13 -12.04 -27.87
N ILE A 16 -32.90 -10.95 -27.75
CA ILE A 16 -32.34 -9.59 -27.75
C ILE A 16 -31.31 -9.43 -26.63
N LYS A 17 -31.59 -9.96 -25.43
CA LYS A 17 -30.65 -9.93 -24.30
C LYS A 17 -29.37 -10.72 -24.60
N THR A 18 -29.49 -11.94 -25.13
CA THR A 18 -28.33 -12.77 -25.47
C THR A 18 -27.48 -12.10 -26.56
N VAL A 19 -28.11 -11.58 -27.61
CA VAL A 19 -27.42 -10.88 -28.70
C VAL A 19 -26.70 -9.64 -28.19
N ALA A 20 -27.36 -8.83 -27.35
CA ALA A 20 -26.76 -7.65 -26.74
C ALA A 20 -25.55 -7.99 -25.86
N PHE A 21 -25.66 -9.05 -25.05
CA PHE A 21 -24.55 -9.52 -24.21
C PHE A 21 -23.38 -10.03 -25.05
N THR A 22 -23.65 -10.81 -26.10
CA THR A 22 -22.60 -11.30 -27.01
C THR A 22 -21.93 -10.16 -27.77
N ALA A 23 -22.69 -9.16 -28.22
CA ALA A 23 -22.14 -7.99 -28.90
C ALA A 23 -21.25 -7.17 -27.96
N PHE A 24 -21.67 -6.97 -26.72
CA PHE A 24 -20.88 -6.28 -25.70
C PHE A 24 -19.54 -6.98 -25.43
N MET A 25 -19.56 -8.31 -25.26
CA MET A 25 -18.33 -9.09 -25.07
C MET A 25 -17.37 -8.98 -26.25
N ILE A 26 -17.88 -9.02 -27.48
CA ILE A 26 -17.04 -8.86 -28.69
C ILE A 26 -16.40 -7.46 -28.72
N VAL A 27 -17.15 -6.41 -28.39
CA VAL A 27 -16.62 -5.04 -28.34
C VAL A 27 -15.52 -4.92 -27.27
N CYS A 28 -15.70 -5.49 -26.09
CA CYS A 28 -14.68 -5.49 -25.04
C CYS A 28 -13.39 -6.19 -25.49
N ILE A 29 -13.51 -7.34 -26.16
CA ILE A 29 -12.36 -8.09 -26.69
C ILE A 29 -11.67 -7.30 -27.80
N LEU A 30 -12.42 -6.69 -28.72
CA LEU A 30 -11.85 -5.86 -29.79
C LEU A 30 -11.07 -4.67 -29.22
N VAL A 31 -11.63 -3.98 -28.22
CA VAL A 31 -10.93 -2.86 -27.55
C VAL A 31 -9.65 -3.34 -26.89
N ALA A 32 -9.63 -4.52 -26.26
CA ALA A 32 -8.45 -5.06 -25.59
C ALA A 32 -7.29 -5.45 -26.54
N VAL A 33 -7.58 -5.71 -27.83
CA VAL A 33 -6.58 -6.12 -28.84
C VAL A 33 -5.98 -4.92 -29.59
N LEU A 34 -6.51 -3.72 -29.40
CA LEU A 34 -5.95 -2.51 -30.03
C LEU A 34 -4.59 -2.16 -29.39
N PRO A 35 -3.54 -1.86 -30.19
CA PRO A 35 -2.19 -1.61 -29.69
C PRO A 35 -2.06 -0.36 -28.79
N ASN A 36 -3.06 0.52 -28.80
CA ASN A 36 -3.12 1.74 -27.99
C ASN A 36 -4.39 1.80 -27.10
N ALA A 37 -4.94 0.64 -26.74
CA ALA A 37 -6.06 0.62 -25.81
C ALA A 37 -5.64 1.22 -24.46
N PRO A 38 -6.45 2.10 -23.85
CA PRO A 38 -6.13 2.66 -22.55
C PRO A 38 -6.05 1.52 -21.54
N THR A 39 -4.94 1.46 -20.81
CA THR A 39 -4.79 0.48 -19.73
C THR A 39 -5.68 0.86 -18.56
N TRP A 40 -5.91 -0.06 -17.63
CA TRP A 40 -6.61 0.26 -16.38
C TRP A 40 -5.94 1.42 -15.62
N GLY A 41 -4.61 1.57 -15.73
CA GLY A 41 -3.86 2.68 -15.15
C GLY A 41 -4.09 4.04 -15.84
N ASP A 42 -4.44 4.05 -17.12
CA ASP A 42 -4.80 5.28 -17.84
C ASP A 42 -6.25 5.69 -17.55
N ILE A 43 -7.13 4.70 -17.46
CA ILE A 43 -8.55 4.88 -17.09
C ILE A 43 -8.65 5.45 -15.67
N SER A 44 -7.87 4.94 -14.71
CA SER A 44 -7.90 5.42 -13.32
C SER A 44 -7.44 6.88 -13.19
N LYS A 45 -6.45 7.30 -13.98
CA LYS A 45 -5.99 8.70 -14.05
C LYS A 45 -7.06 9.64 -14.61
N TRP A 46 -7.72 9.26 -15.71
CA TRP A 46 -8.77 10.08 -16.33
C TRP A 46 -10.02 10.18 -15.46
N THR A 47 -10.40 9.08 -14.81
CA THR A 47 -11.61 9.00 -13.98
C THR A 47 -11.46 9.67 -12.62
N LYS A 48 -10.25 10.11 -12.24
CA LYS A 48 -9.93 10.61 -10.89
C LYS A 48 -10.51 9.70 -9.81
N VAL A 49 -10.48 8.38 -10.05
CA VAL A 49 -10.79 7.41 -9.02
C VAL A 49 -9.65 7.52 -8.01
N ASN A 50 -9.89 8.33 -6.97
CA ASN A 50 -9.19 8.22 -5.70
C ASN A 50 -9.52 6.84 -5.16
N SER A 51 -8.83 5.81 -5.64
CA SER A 51 -8.40 4.75 -4.74
C SER A 51 -7.81 5.52 -3.57
N GLY A 52 -8.48 5.51 -2.41
CA GLY A 52 -7.94 6.16 -1.23
C GLY A 52 -6.60 5.50 -0.94
N VAL A 53 -5.54 6.02 -1.56
CA VAL A 53 -4.18 5.80 -1.15
C VAL A 53 -4.16 6.56 0.15
N VAL A 54 -4.58 5.88 1.22
CA VAL A 54 -4.00 6.11 2.53
C VAL A 54 -2.52 6.10 2.23
N GLU A 55 -1.88 7.29 2.17
CA GLU A 55 -0.43 7.33 2.22
C GLU A 55 -0.08 6.38 3.35
N LYS A 56 0.65 5.32 3.02
CA LYS A 56 0.92 4.21 3.92
C LYS A 56 1.47 4.87 5.19
N GLU A 57 0.62 5.05 6.21
CA GLU A 57 1.05 5.62 7.48
C GLU A 57 2.16 4.68 7.90
N GLY A 58 3.39 5.19 7.84
CA GLY A 58 4.55 4.37 8.10
C GLY A 58 4.35 3.77 9.47
N ASN A 59 4.44 2.44 9.57
CA ASN A 59 4.25 1.77 10.86
C ASN A 59 5.07 2.50 11.92
N PHE A 60 4.40 2.89 13.00
CA PHE A 60 5.00 3.62 14.11
C PHE A 60 5.44 2.62 15.17
N TYR A 61 6.72 2.65 15.52
CA TYR A 61 7.29 1.79 16.54
C TYR A 61 8.03 2.61 17.58
N VAL A 62 7.97 2.14 18.82
CA VAL A 62 8.75 2.65 19.95
C VAL A 62 9.54 1.48 20.52
N HIS A 63 10.86 1.63 20.59
CA HIS A 63 11.80 0.64 21.05
C HIS A 63 12.50 1.17 22.29
N PHE A 64 12.41 0.43 23.39
CA PHE A 64 13.22 0.66 24.58
C PHE A 64 14.44 -0.24 24.48
N ILE A 65 15.62 0.37 24.32
CA ILE A 65 16.87 -0.35 24.14
C ILE A 65 17.49 -0.53 25.52
N ASP A 66 17.68 -1.79 25.92
CA ASP A 66 18.36 -2.11 27.17
C ASP A 66 19.85 -1.76 27.07
N VAL A 67 20.23 -0.70 27.78
CA VAL A 67 21.60 -0.17 27.85
C VAL A 67 22.12 -0.12 29.30
N GLY A 68 21.45 -0.80 30.23
CA GLY A 68 21.83 -0.82 31.65
C GLY A 68 21.06 0.20 32.50
N GLN A 69 21.79 1.06 33.23
CA GLN A 69 21.19 2.03 34.16
C GLN A 69 20.67 3.30 33.47
N ALA A 70 21.07 3.53 32.22
CA ALA A 70 20.72 4.73 31.48
C ALA A 70 19.55 4.49 30.51
N ASP A 71 19.04 5.58 29.94
CA ASP A 71 17.90 5.55 29.01
C ASP A 71 18.36 5.57 27.55
N CYS A 72 17.68 4.78 26.71
CA CYS A 72 17.82 4.84 25.26
C CYS A 72 16.53 4.38 24.59
N ILE A 73 15.88 5.30 23.88
CA ILE A 73 14.60 5.05 23.21
C ILE A 73 14.75 5.38 21.73
N LEU A 74 14.39 4.44 20.87
CA LEU A 74 14.31 4.64 19.42
C LEU A 74 12.84 4.64 18.99
N MET A 75 12.43 5.70 18.30
CA MET A 75 11.13 5.81 17.67
C MET A 75 11.31 5.79 16.15
N THR A 76 10.53 4.96 15.45
CA THR A 76 10.54 4.91 13.98
C THR A 76 9.14 5.12 13.42
N CYS A 77 9.05 5.86 12.33
CA CYS A 77 7.79 6.09 11.61
C CYS A 77 8.10 6.20 10.12
N GLY A 78 7.79 5.14 9.37
CA GLY A 78 8.11 5.09 7.95
C GLY A 78 9.63 5.14 7.71
N ASP A 79 10.11 6.19 7.05
CA ASP A 79 11.52 6.43 6.76
C ASP A 79 12.22 7.33 7.80
N LYS A 80 11.49 7.77 8.82
CA LYS A 80 12.01 8.65 9.88
C LYS A 80 12.38 7.88 11.12
N ALA A 81 13.45 8.33 11.76
CA ALA A 81 13.91 7.80 13.04
C ALA A 81 14.26 8.93 14.02
N ILE A 82 13.80 8.79 15.26
CA ILE A 82 14.08 9.70 16.38
C ILE A 82 14.70 8.89 17.49
N MET A 83 15.77 9.38 18.10
CA MET A 83 16.35 8.79 19.30
C MET A 83 16.18 9.75 20.47
N ILE A 84 15.77 9.22 21.62
CA ILE A 84 15.70 9.94 22.89
C ILE A 84 16.72 9.28 23.82
N ASP A 85 17.70 10.07 24.25
CA ASP A 85 18.88 9.65 25.01
C ASP A 85 19.71 8.54 24.34
N ALA A 86 20.97 8.39 24.78
CA ALA A 86 21.95 7.52 24.13
C ALA A 86 22.68 6.59 25.11
N GLY A 87 22.15 6.41 26.32
CA GLY A 87 22.83 5.68 27.38
C GLY A 87 24.21 6.28 27.74
N GLU A 88 25.08 5.46 28.32
CA GLU A 88 26.47 5.81 28.63
C GLU A 88 27.41 5.56 27.44
N THR A 89 28.65 6.06 27.50
CA THR A 89 29.66 5.88 26.44
C THR A 89 29.90 4.41 26.08
N ASP A 90 29.81 3.51 27.07
CA ASP A 90 30.00 2.07 26.87
C ASP A 90 28.83 1.40 26.09
N SER A 91 27.67 2.06 26.04
CA SER A 91 26.46 1.57 25.36
C SER A 91 26.50 1.73 23.83
N TYR A 92 27.49 2.47 23.30
CA TYR A 92 27.64 2.74 21.87
C TYR A 92 27.55 1.49 21.00
N LYS A 93 28.23 0.40 21.37
CA LYS A 93 28.25 -0.84 20.58
C LYS A 93 26.87 -1.48 20.47
N THR A 94 26.12 -1.49 21.58
CA THR A 94 24.75 -2.03 21.64
C THR A 94 23.83 -1.20 20.77
N ILE A 95 23.86 0.12 20.89
CA ILE A 95 23.01 1.05 20.14
C ILE A 95 23.33 0.98 18.65
N ALA A 96 24.60 1.04 18.25
CA ALA A 96 25.01 0.96 16.85
C ALA A 96 24.57 -0.36 16.19
N SER A 97 24.70 -1.47 16.93
CA SER A 97 24.23 -2.79 16.46
C SER A 97 22.70 -2.80 16.31
N TYR A 98 21.98 -2.21 17.26
CA TYR A 98 20.51 -2.15 17.24
C TYR A 98 19.99 -1.30 16.07
N LEU A 99 20.57 -0.12 15.83
CA LEU A 99 20.22 0.74 14.71
C LEU A 99 20.48 0.03 13.36
N THR A 100 21.59 -0.70 13.27
CA THR A 100 21.95 -1.46 12.06
C THR A 100 20.94 -2.57 11.77
N ILE A 101 20.56 -3.35 12.79
CA ILE A 101 19.56 -4.43 12.66
C ILE A 101 18.19 -3.88 12.26
N ASN A 102 17.82 -2.71 12.77
CA ASN A 102 16.55 -2.03 12.43
C ASN A 102 16.64 -1.18 11.15
N ASN A 103 17.75 -1.30 10.40
CA ASN A 103 17.97 -0.60 9.13
C ASN A 103 17.86 0.94 9.23
N VAL A 104 18.16 1.50 10.41
CA VAL A 104 18.19 2.93 10.67
C VAL A 104 19.55 3.48 10.23
N LYS A 105 19.57 4.24 9.14
CA LYS A 105 20.79 4.79 8.54
C LYS A 105 21.12 6.21 9.00
N LYS A 106 20.11 6.92 9.46
CA LYS A 106 20.19 8.30 9.96
C LYS A 106 19.15 8.47 11.05
N LEU A 107 19.46 9.35 12.00
CA LEU A 107 18.48 9.88 12.93
C LEU A 107 18.07 11.26 12.41
N ASP A 108 16.77 11.49 12.27
CA ASP A 108 16.23 12.80 11.92
C ASP A 108 16.27 13.73 13.14
N TYR A 109 16.11 13.17 14.33
CA TYR A 109 16.23 13.88 15.60
C TYR A 109 16.95 13.03 16.65
N LEU A 110 17.76 13.70 17.45
CA LEU A 110 18.31 13.20 18.70
C LEU A 110 17.88 14.17 19.80
N ILE A 111 17.10 13.67 20.76
CA ILE A 111 16.59 14.45 21.88
C ILE A 111 17.33 13.97 23.12
N LEU A 112 18.07 14.86 23.75
CA LEU A 112 18.72 14.59 25.03
C LEU A 112 17.88 15.22 26.13
N THR A 113 17.36 14.39 27.03
CA THR A 113 16.41 14.83 28.07
C THR A 113 17.07 15.82 29.02
N HIS A 114 18.27 15.49 29.51
CA HIS A 114 19.07 16.31 30.42
C HIS A 114 20.55 16.28 30.03
N ALA A 115 21.28 17.38 30.27
CA ALA A 115 22.72 17.49 29.97
C ALA A 115 23.57 16.87 31.10
N HIS A 116 23.39 15.59 31.37
CA HIS A 116 24.24 14.81 32.27
C HIS A 116 25.10 13.82 31.46
N ALA A 117 26.22 13.39 32.02
CA ALA A 117 27.23 12.56 31.32
C ALA A 117 26.74 11.13 31.01
N ASP A 118 25.65 10.69 31.64
CA ASP A 118 24.90 9.47 31.40
C ASP A 118 23.87 9.59 30.26
N HIS A 119 23.87 10.73 29.54
CA HIS A 119 23.02 11.00 28.38
C HIS A 119 23.78 11.55 27.15
N ILE A 120 25.13 11.62 27.17
CA ILE A 120 26.00 12.09 26.04
C ILE A 120 27.02 11.03 25.62
#